data_AF-X0ZGM0-F1
#
_entry.id   AF-X0ZGM0-F1
#
_cell.length_a   1.000
_cell.length_b   1.000
_cell.length_c   1.000
_cell.angle_alpha   90.00
_cell.angle_beta   90.00
_cell.angle_gamma   90.00
#
_symmetry.space_group_name_H-M   'P 1'
#
loop_
_entity.id
_entity.type
_entity.pdbx_description
1 polymer ?
#
loop_
_entity_poly.entity_id
_entity_poly.type
_entity_poly.pdbx_seq_one_letter_code
_entity_poly.pdbx_strand_id
1 'polypeptide(L)'
;SQMAGELIPLMSGFAKKARQEGILSFESQLKDIEDPFLARGIQMAIDGMESSSIEEVMSIEIEYLEMRHRLGSEIFSTLGAFAPAVGMLGTIIGLVQMLMQMDDPSQIGAPMAVALLTTFYGTLLANLLFLPVAGKLKTRSKQEVLVKQMILEGVISIQSGDNHRVVEQKLKAFIAPTARMTAGAEPAKA
;
A
#
# COMPACT_ATOMS: atom_id res chain seq x y z
N SER A 1 1.75 8.07 7.05
CA SER A 1 2.55 9.30 7.21
C SER A 1 3.18 9.43 8.58
N GLN A 2 2.49 9.10 9.68
CA GLN A 2 3.08 9.08 11.04
C GLN A 2 4.10 7.94 11.24
N MET A 3 3.83 6.73 10.74
CA MET A 3 4.75 5.58 10.92
C MET A 3 6.18 5.79 10.36
N ALA A 4 6.34 6.50 9.24
CA ALA A 4 7.67 6.74 8.67
C ALA A 4 8.52 7.71 9.52
N GLY A 5 7.86 8.64 10.23
CA GLY A 5 8.53 9.56 11.15
C GLY A 5 9.00 8.88 12.44
N GLU A 6 8.27 7.88 12.91
CA GLU A 6 8.62 7.07 14.09
C GLU A 6 9.65 5.98 13.77
N LEU A 7 9.66 5.47 12.52
CA LEU A 7 10.60 4.44 12.09
C LEU A 7 12.06 4.94 12.10
N ILE A 8 12.31 6.20 11.70
CA ILE A 8 13.66 6.77 11.64
C ILE A 8 14.35 6.78 13.03
N PRO A 9 13.77 7.35 14.09
CA PRO A 9 14.39 7.31 15.41
C PRO A 9 14.48 5.89 15.97
N LEU A 10 13.52 5.01 15.67
CA LEU A 10 13.59 3.59 16.05
C LEU A 10 14.82 2.91 15.41
N MET A 11 14.99 3.04 14.09
CA MET A 11 16.12 2.45 13.36
C MET A 11 17.46 3.06 13.76
N SER A 12 17.51 4.38 14.01
CA SER A 12 18.72 5.05 14.52
C SER A 12 19.09 4.56 15.93
N GLY A 13 18.08 4.35 16.79
CA GLY A 13 18.25 3.72 18.11
C GLY A 13 18.81 2.30 18.00
N PHE A 14 18.28 1.49 17.08
CA PHE A 14 18.78 0.15 16.82
C PHE A 14 20.21 0.17 16.30
N ALA A 15 20.55 1.05 15.34
CA ALA A 15 21.91 1.19 14.84
C ALA A 15 22.92 1.59 15.95
N LYS A 16 22.51 2.49 16.85
CA LYS A 16 23.33 2.90 18.00
C LYS A 16 23.57 1.72 18.94
N LYS A 17 22.53 0.97 19.27
CA LYS A 17 22.61 -0.19 20.17
C LYS A 17 23.42 -1.33 19.57
N ALA A 18 23.20 -1.66 18.29
CA ALA A 18 23.96 -2.69 17.57
C ALA A 18 25.47 -2.43 17.58
N ARG A 19 25.88 -1.16 17.54
CA ARG A 19 27.29 -0.77 17.60
C ARG A 19 27.88 -0.82 19.02
N GLN A 20 27.07 -0.58 20.05
CA GLN A 20 27.51 -0.54 21.45
C GLN A 20 27.53 -1.93 22.09
N GLU A 21 26.48 -2.71 21.88
CA GLU A 21 26.22 -3.99 22.55
C GLU A 21 26.42 -5.20 21.61
N GLY A 22 26.63 -4.95 20.31
CA GLY A 22 26.68 -5.99 19.28
C GLY A 22 25.30 -6.41 18.81
N ILE A 23 25.23 -6.98 17.60
CA ILE A 23 23.95 -7.34 16.96
C ILE A 23 23.22 -8.49 17.70
N LEU A 24 23.95 -9.35 18.40
CA LEU A 24 23.41 -10.45 19.21
C LEU A 24 22.56 -9.95 20.39
N SER A 25 22.76 -8.71 20.86
CA SER A 25 21.98 -8.13 21.95
C SER A 25 20.47 -7.99 21.61
N PHE A 26 20.12 -8.02 20.32
CA PHE A 26 18.75 -7.91 19.84
C PHE A 26 17.92 -9.18 20.00
N GLU A 27 18.52 -10.33 20.30
CA GLU A 27 17.79 -11.59 20.49
C GLU A 27 16.76 -11.50 21.63
N SER A 28 17.10 -10.74 22.68
CA SER A 28 16.20 -10.47 23.80
C SER A 28 15.04 -9.52 23.47
N GLN A 29 15.24 -8.63 22.49
CA GLN A 29 14.28 -7.59 22.09
C GLN A 29 13.42 -7.98 20.91
N LEU A 30 13.77 -9.07 20.22
CA LEU A 30 13.07 -9.53 19.02
C LEU A 30 11.59 -9.84 19.29
N LYS A 31 11.27 -10.22 20.54
CA LYS A 31 9.90 -10.48 21.01
C LYS A 31 9.05 -9.22 21.20
N ASP A 32 9.70 -8.06 21.36
CA ASP A 32 9.05 -6.78 21.59
C ASP A 32 8.79 -6.01 20.27
N ILE A 33 9.27 -6.54 19.14
CA ILE A 33 9.08 -5.92 17.83
C ILE A 33 7.71 -6.32 17.27
N GLU A 34 6.82 -5.35 17.12
CA GLU A 34 5.46 -5.57 16.62
C GLU A 34 5.41 -5.94 15.13
N ASP A 35 6.29 -5.38 14.29
CA ASP A 35 6.29 -5.63 12.85
C ASP A 35 7.05 -6.93 12.51
N PRO A 36 6.36 -7.97 11.97
CA PRO A 36 6.99 -9.26 11.69
C PRO A 36 8.09 -9.22 10.64
N PHE A 37 8.02 -8.26 9.70
CA PHE A 37 9.02 -8.10 8.65
C PHE A 37 10.31 -7.52 9.22
N LEU A 38 10.20 -6.53 10.12
CA LEU A 38 11.34 -5.98 10.84
C LEU A 38 11.99 -7.03 11.75
N ALA A 39 11.18 -7.78 12.51
CA ALA A 39 11.68 -8.85 13.37
C ALA A 39 12.45 -9.91 12.56
N ARG A 40 11.92 -10.31 11.41
CA ARG A 40 12.60 -11.25 10.49
C ARG A 40 13.91 -10.69 9.95
N GLY A 41 13.95 -9.43 9.51
CA GLY A 41 15.18 -8.79 9.03
C GLY A 41 16.28 -8.72 10.09
N ILE A 42 15.92 -8.37 11.34
CA ILE A 42 16.86 -8.37 12.45
C ILE A 42 17.32 -9.79 12.80
N GLN A 43 16.42 -10.78 12.77
CA GLN A 43 16.78 -12.19 12.99
C GLN A 43 17.84 -12.65 11.97
N MET A 44 17.64 -12.37 10.67
CA MET A 44 18.62 -12.72 9.64
C MET A 44 19.97 -12.05 9.85
N ALA A 45 19.98 -10.82 10.38
CA ALA A 45 21.21 -10.13 10.73
C ALA A 45 21.90 -10.71 11.98
N ILE A 46 21.14 -11.20 12.97
CA ILE A 46 21.65 -11.95 14.14
C ILE A 46 22.24 -13.30 13.70
N ASP A 47 21.59 -13.98 12.75
CA ASP A 47 22.02 -15.25 12.18
C ASP A 47 23.31 -15.09 11.33
N GLY A 48 23.80 -13.87 11.15
CA GLY A 48 25.08 -13.57 10.49
C GLY A 48 25.01 -13.62 8.97
N MET A 49 23.81 -13.51 8.38
CA MET A 49 23.67 -13.44 6.93
C MET A 49 24.35 -12.19 6.36
N GLU A 50 24.89 -12.30 5.15
CA GLU A 50 25.47 -11.16 4.44
C GLU A 50 24.39 -10.16 4.02
N SER A 51 24.74 -8.87 3.98
CA SER A 51 23.83 -7.79 3.57
C SER A 51 23.16 -8.06 2.22
N SER A 52 23.89 -8.60 1.25
CA SER A 52 23.37 -8.95 -0.09
C SER A 52 22.30 -10.03 -0.04
N SER A 53 22.48 -11.06 0.78
CA SER A 53 21.50 -12.14 0.96
C SER A 53 20.25 -11.66 1.71
N ILE A 54 20.43 -10.77 2.69
CA ILE A 54 19.30 -10.13 3.38
C ILE A 54 18.50 -9.27 2.40
N GLU A 55 19.21 -8.47 1.59
CA GLU A 55 18.61 -7.63 0.55
C GLU A 55 17.80 -8.47 -0.43
N GLU A 56 18.36 -9.56 -0.94
CA GLU A 56 17.69 -10.45 -1.90
C GLU A 56 16.38 -11.02 -1.32
N VAL A 57 16.45 -11.67 -0.15
CA VAL A 57 15.29 -12.33 0.46
C VAL A 57 14.19 -11.35 0.82
N MET A 58 14.55 -10.22 1.45
CA MET A 58 13.56 -9.22 1.87
C MET A 58 12.99 -8.46 0.68
N SER A 59 13.78 -8.21 -0.38
CA SER A 59 13.28 -7.58 -1.62
C SER A 59 12.29 -8.48 -2.34
N ILE A 60 12.57 -9.79 -2.40
CA ILE A 60 11.62 -10.78 -2.92
C ILE A 60 10.32 -10.73 -2.13
N GLU A 61 10.37 -10.70 -0.79
CA GLU A 61 9.17 -10.61 0.04
C GLU A 61 8.36 -9.32 -0.24
N ILE A 62 9.03 -8.18 -0.44
CA ILE A 62 8.40 -6.91 -0.82
C ILE A 62 7.73 -7.02 -2.21
N GLU A 63 8.40 -7.63 -3.19
CA GLU A 63 7.87 -7.80 -4.55
C GLU A 63 6.61 -8.66 -4.54
N TYR A 64 6.62 -9.80 -3.84
CA TYR A 64 5.45 -10.66 -3.72
C TYR A 64 4.31 -10.00 -2.93
N LEU A 65 4.62 -9.17 -1.94
CA LEU A 65 3.63 -8.35 -1.24
C LEU A 65 2.97 -7.36 -2.20
N GLU A 66 3.75 -6.66 -3.03
CA GLU A 66 3.24 -5.74 -4.03
C GLU A 66 2.39 -6.47 -5.08
N MET A 67 2.83 -7.61 -5.58
CA MET A 67 2.06 -8.43 -6.52
C MET A 67 0.70 -8.84 -5.95
N ARG A 68 0.66 -9.29 -4.69
CA ARG A 68 -0.60 -9.65 -4.01
C ARG A 68 -1.54 -8.46 -3.87
N HIS A 69 -1.04 -7.29 -3.50
CA HIS A 69 -1.86 -6.07 -3.44
C HIS A 69 -2.32 -5.59 -4.81
N ARG A 70 -1.46 -5.73 -5.83
CA ARG A 70 -1.80 -5.40 -7.21
C ARG A 70 -2.99 -6.22 -7.69
N LEU A 71 -2.98 -7.54 -7.48
CA LEU A 71 -4.12 -8.42 -7.80
C LEU A 71 -5.41 -7.93 -7.14
N GLY A 72 -5.36 -7.58 -5.86
CA GLY A 72 -6.51 -7.02 -5.14
C GLY A 72 -7.03 -5.72 -5.78
N SER A 73 -6.14 -4.81 -6.17
CA SER A 73 -6.52 -3.54 -6.82
C SER A 73 -7.02 -3.73 -8.26
N GLU A 74 -6.53 -4.76 -8.95
CA GLU A 74 -6.86 -5.05 -10.34
C GLU A 74 -8.28 -5.58 -10.47
N ILE A 75 -8.75 -6.40 -9.52
CA ILE A 75 -10.15 -6.84 -9.46
C ILE A 75 -11.11 -5.64 -9.49
N PHE A 76 -10.89 -4.62 -8.64
CA PHE A 76 -11.73 -3.42 -8.63
C PHE A 76 -11.56 -2.54 -9.87
N SER A 77 -10.35 -2.50 -10.44
CA SER A 77 -10.11 -1.77 -11.70
C SER A 77 -10.92 -2.40 -12.84
N THR A 78 -10.92 -3.72 -12.93
CA THR A 78 -11.65 -4.51 -13.93
C THR A 78 -13.16 -4.39 -13.74
N LEU A 79 -13.66 -4.46 -12.50
CA LEU A 79 -15.08 -4.20 -12.19
C LEU A 79 -15.50 -2.79 -12.59
N GLY A 80 -14.65 -1.78 -12.33
CA GLY A 80 -14.89 -0.41 -12.75
C GLY A 80 -14.94 -0.26 -14.27
N ALA A 81 -14.09 -0.98 -15.00
CA ALA A 81 -14.09 -0.97 -16.47
C ALA A 81 -15.32 -1.65 -17.07
N PHE A 82 -15.81 -2.74 -16.47
CA PHE A 82 -16.98 -3.46 -16.97
C PHE A 82 -18.33 -2.89 -16.53
N ALA A 83 -18.40 -2.18 -15.40
CA ALA A 83 -19.66 -1.65 -14.87
C ALA A 83 -20.46 -0.77 -15.86
N PRO A 84 -19.85 0.13 -16.67
CA PRO A 84 -20.58 0.87 -17.70
C PRO A 84 -21.07 -0.03 -18.84
N ALA A 85 -20.28 -1.04 -19.22
CA ALA A 85 -20.69 -2.01 -20.25
C ALA A 85 -21.91 -2.83 -19.82
N VAL A 86 -21.96 -3.22 -18.53
CA VAL A 86 -23.16 -3.86 -17.95
C VAL A 86 -24.36 -2.90 -17.97
N GLY A 87 -24.15 -1.61 -17.71
CA GLY A 87 -25.19 -0.59 -17.84
C GLY A 87 -25.77 -0.47 -19.25
N MET A 88 -24.90 -0.54 -20.27
CA MET A 88 -25.31 -0.54 -21.68
C MET A 88 -26.12 -1.80 -22.06
N LEU A 89 -25.79 -2.97 -21.51
CA LEU A 89 -26.62 -4.18 -21.70
C LEU A 89 -28.04 -3.96 -21.18
N GLY A 90 -28.21 -3.28 -20.05
CA GLY A 90 -29.52 -2.89 -19.52
C GLY A 90 -30.29 -1.94 -20.43
N THR A 91 -29.59 -1.02 -21.11
CA THR A 91 -30.21 -0.14 -22.11
C THR A 91 -30.71 -0.92 -23.31
N ILE A 92 -29.98 -1.92 -23.78
CA ILE A 92 -30.45 -2.82 -24.85
C ILE A 92 -31.72 -3.56 -24.41
N ILE A 93 -31.77 -4.08 -23.18
CA ILE A 93 -32.96 -4.76 -22.64
C ILE A 93 -34.16 -3.80 -22.61
N GLY A 94 -33.97 -2.57 -22.11
CA GLY A 94 -35.04 -1.57 -22.04
C GLY A 94 -35.53 -1.12 -23.42
N LEU A 95 -34.63 -0.98 -24.41
CA LEU A 95 -34.98 -0.68 -25.79
C LEU A 95 -35.79 -1.81 -26.43
N VAL A 96 -35.41 -3.08 -26.20
CA VAL A 96 -36.19 -4.23 -26.70
C VAL A 96 -37.60 -4.24 -26.12
N GLN A 97 -37.75 -4.01 -24.81
CA GLN A 97 -39.07 -3.92 -24.17
C GLN A 97 -39.89 -2.76 -24.73
N MET A 98 -39.26 -1.61 -24.94
CA MET A 98 -39.91 -0.43 -25.54
C MET A 98 -40.46 -0.75 -26.94
N LEU A 99 -39.67 -1.44 -27.77
CA LEU A 99 -40.08 -1.84 -29.12
C LEU A 99 -41.24 -2.85 -29.10
N MET A 100 -41.31 -3.72 -28.08
CA MET A 100 -42.44 -4.66 -27.92
C MET A 100 -43.76 -3.99 -27.53
N GLN A 101 -43.72 -2.77 -26.98
CA GLN A 101 -44.89 -2.02 -26.52
C GLN A 101 -45.15 -0.75 -27.33
N MET A 102 -44.55 -0.65 -28.53
CA MET A 102 -44.57 0.57 -29.34
C MET A 102 -45.98 0.97 -29.80
N ASP A 103 -46.91 0.02 -29.89
CA ASP A 103 -48.29 0.25 -30.33
C ASP A 103 -49.13 1.00 -29.27
N ASP A 104 -48.70 1.03 -28.01
CA ASP A 104 -49.36 1.75 -26.92
C ASP A 104 -48.40 2.78 -26.28
N PRO A 105 -48.50 4.07 -26.66
CA PRO A 105 -47.67 5.14 -26.12
C PRO A 105 -47.71 5.27 -24.59
N SER A 106 -48.77 4.81 -23.93
CA SER A 106 -48.88 4.87 -22.46
C SER A 106 -47.93 3.89 -21.75
N GLN A 107 -47.47 2.85 -22.45
CA GLN A 107 -46.61 1.79 -21.89
C GLN A 107 -45.11 1.99 -22.16
N ILE A 108 -44.74 3.00 -22.95
CA ILE A 108 -43.34 3.27 -23.36
C ILE A 108 -42.50 3.83 -22.20
N GLY A 109 -43.12 4.55 -21.26
CA GLY A 109 -42.42 5.28 -20.20
C GLY A 109 -41.63 4.40 -19.24
N ALA A 110 -42.18 3.25 -18.85
CA ALA A 110 -41.54 2.34 -17.90
C ALA A 110 -40.27 1.66 -18.48
N PRO A 111 -40.29 1.03 -19.68
CA PRO A 111 -39.10 0.51 -20.34
C PRO A 111 -38.00 1.55 -20.57
N MET A 112 -38.39 2.78 -20.94
CA MET A 112 -37.46 3.89 -21.15
C MET A 112 -36.76 4.28 -19.85
N ALA A 113 -37.49 4.34 -18.72
CA ALA A 113 -36.91 4.62 -17.42
C ALA A 113 -35.89 3.55 -17.00
N VAL A 114 -36.19 2.27 -17.23
CA VAL A 114 -35.25 1.17 -16.97
C VAL A 114 -33.97 1.34 -17.81
N ALA A 115 -34.11 1.62 -19.11
CA ALA A 115 -32.98 1.78 -20.02
C ALA A 115 -32.02 2.90 -19.60
N LEU A 116 -32.55 4.00 -19.07
CA LEU A 116 -31.78 5.14 -18.60
C LEU A 116 -31.15 4.87 -17.22
N LEU A 117 -31.91 4.28 -16.30
CA LEU A 117 -31.43 3.96 -14.95
C LEU A 117 -30.30 2.93 -14.97
N THR A 118 -30.33 1.93 -15.85
CA THR A 118 -29.24 0.94 -15.92
C THR A 118 -27.92 1.57 -16.35
N THR A 119 -27.93 2.50 -17.31
CA THR A 119 -26.73 3.25 -17.71
C THR A 119 -26.27 4.19 -16.59
N PHE A 120 -27.21 4.86 -15.91
CA PHE A 120 -26.89 5.71 -14.77
C PHE A 120 -26.21 4.91 -13.64
N TYR A 121 -26.78 3.79 -13.21
CA TYR A 121 -26.20 2.97 -12.16
C TYR A 121 -24.86 2.32 -12.58
N GLY A 122 -24.74 1.86 -13.83
CA GLY A 122 -23.48 1.29 -14.33
C GLY A 122 -22.32 2.30 -14.31
N THR A 123 -22.57 3.52 -14.79
CA THR A 123 -21.57 4.60 -14.78
C THR A 123 -21.28 5.14 -13.38
N LEU A 124 -22.30 5.20 -12.51
CA LEU A 124 -22.16 5.63 -11.12
C LEU A 124 -21.32 4.64 -10.30
N LEU A 125 -21.61 3.33 -10.41
CA LEU A 125 -20.83 2.30 -9.70
C LEU A 125 -19.37 2.26 -10.15
N ALA A 126 -19.12 2.43 -11.46
CA ALA A 126 -17.78 2.50 -12.01
C ALA A 126 -16.96 3.63 -11.39
N ASN A 127 -17.47 4.86 -11.49
CA ASN A 127 -16.69 6.07 -11.18
C ASN A 127 -16.70 6.43 -9.70
N LEU A 128 -17.76 6.10 -8.96
CA LEU A 128 -17.92 6.51 -7.57
C LEU A 128 -17.46 5.44 -6.58
N LEU A 129 -17.46 4.16 -6.98
CA LEU A 129 -17.15 3.05 -6.08
C LEU A 129 -15.93 2.25 -6.54
N PHE A 130 -16.00 1.60 -7.71
CA PHE A 130 -14.95 0.64 -8.09
C PHE A 130 -13.60 1.29 -8.38
N LEU A 131 -13.55 2.33 -9.22
CA LEU A 131 -12.30 3.00 -9.57
C LEU A 131 -11.66 3.74 -8.38
N PRO A 132 -12.40 4.47 -7.53
CA PRO A 132 -11.82 5.07 -6.32
C PRO A 132 -11.28 4.04 -5.33
N VAL A 133 -11.97 2.91 -5.14
CA VAL A 133 -11.50 1.82 -4.27
C VAL A 133 -10.21 1.22 -4.83
N ALA A 134 -10.13 0.98 -6.14
CA ALA A 134 -8.91 0.51 -6.79
C ALA A 134 -7.74 1.50 -6.60
N GLY A 135 -7.98 2.81 -6.78
CA GLY A 135 -7.00 3.86 -6.54
C GLY A 135 -6.51 3.92 -5.09
N LYS A 136 -7.43 3.76 -4.13
CA LYS A 136 -7.11 3.74 -2.69
C LYS A 136 -6.26 2.53 -2.32
N LEU A 137 -6.55 1.35 -2.86
CA LEU A 137 -5.75 0.14 -2.66
C LEU A 137 -4.33 0.31 -3.20
N LYS A 138 -4.19 0.85 -4.43
CA LYS A 138 -2.87 1.15 -5.02
C LYS A 138 -2.07 2.13 -4.17
N THR A 139 -2.73 3.17 -3.65
CA THR A 139 -2.07 4.16 -2.77
C THR A 139 -1.60 3.53 -1.47
N ARG A 140 -2.43 2.70 -0.84
CA ARG A 140 -2.04 1.98 0.39
C ARG A 140 -0.90 1.01 0.16
N SER A 141 -0.95 0.26 -0.95
CA SER A 141 0.15 -0.64 -1.34
C SER A 141 1.47 0.11 -1.47
N LYS A 142 1.47 1.26 -2.16
CA LYS A 142 2.68 2.10 -2.29
C LYS A 142 3.21 2.60 -0.94
N GLN A 143 2.31 2.98 -0.03
CA GLN A 143 2.70 3.41 1.32
C GLN A 143 3.32 2.27 2.12
N GLU A 144 2.77 1.07 2.02
CA GLU A 144 3.29 -0.11 2.72
C GLU A 144 4.64 -0.55 2.15
N VAL A 145 4.76 -0.64 0.82
CA VAL A 145 6.04 -0.94 0.15
C VAL A 145 7.12 0.07 0.54
N LEU A 146 6.79 1.37 0.60
CA LEU A 146 7.73 2.40 1.05
C LEU A 146 8.23 2.14 2.48
N VAL A 147 7.34 1.79 3.42
CA VAL A 147 7.74 1.48 4.80
C VAL A 147 8.63 0.24 4.85
N LYS A 148 8.27 -0.83 4.12
CA LYS A 148 9.07 -2.06 4.08
C LYS A 148 10.45 -1.83 3.44
N GLN A 149 10.54 -0.99 2.40
CA GLN A 149 11.82 -0.60 1.80
C GLN A 149 12.70 0.20 2.78
N MET A 150 12.11 1.11 3.57
CA MET A 150 12.83 1.82 4.62
C MET A 150 13.35 0.86 5.70
N ILE A 151 12.54 -0.14 6.09
CA ILE A 151 12.96 -1.17 7.04
C ILE A 151 14.15 -1.96 6.47
N LEU A 152 14.05 -2.39 5.21
CA LEU A 152 15.11 -3.11 4.51
C LEU A 152 16.44 -2.34 4.52
N GLU A 153 16.43 -1.09 4.08
CA GLU A 153 17.63 -0.23 4.07
C GLU A 153 18.19 -0.03 5.49
N GLY A 154 17.30 0.09 6.48
CA GLY A 154 17.67 0.18 7.90
C GLY A 154 18.41 -1.07 8.38
N VAL A 155 17.85 -2.25 8.11
CA VAL A 155 18.46 -3.55 8.49
C VAL A 155 19.81 -3.76 7.81
N ILE A 156 19.91 -3.49 6.50
CA ILE A 156 21.17 -3.59 5.75
C ILE A 156 22.22 -2.64 6.34
N SER A 157 21.84 -1.40 6.64
CA SER A 157 22.77 -0.42 7.21
C SER A 157 23.24 -0.79 8.63
N ILE A 158 22.35 -1.39 9.44
CA ILE A 158 22.70 -1.91 10.77
C ILE A 158 23.68 -3.09 10.64
N GLN A 159 23.41 -4.04 9.74
CA GLN A 159 24.27 -5.19 9.48
C GLN A 159 25.66 -4.76 8.97
N SER A 160 25.70 -3.76 8.08
CA SER A 160 26.92 -3.19 7.53
C SER A 160 27.75 -2.39 8.55
N GLY A 161 27.20 -2.12 9.75
CA GLY A 161 27.89 -1.38 10.79
C GLY A 161 27.95 0.14 10.57
N ASP A 162 27.04 0.69 9.76
CA ASP A 162 26.96 2.11 9.49
C ASP A 162 26.77 2.92 10.79
N ASN A 163 27.26 4.15 10.80
CA ASN A 163 27.03 5.06 11.92
C ASN A 163 25.53 5.44 11.95
N HIS A 164 24.89 5.42 13.12
CA HIS A 164 23.47 5.80 13.30
C HIS A 164 23.08 7.11 12.59
N ARG A 165 23.99 8.09 12.49
CA ARG A 165 23.77 9.34 11.74
C ARG A 165 23.64 9.13 10.23
N VAL A 166 24.41 8.20 9.68
CA VAL A 166 24.36 7.80 8.26
C VAL A 166 23.07 7.02 7.99
N VAL A 167 22.69 6.10 8.87
CA VAL A 167 21.41 5.39 8.79
C VAL A 167 20.24 6.37 8.77
N GLU A 168 20.26 7.35 9.68
CA GLU A 168 19.23 8.39 9.74
C GLU A 168 19.17 9.23 8.45
N GLN A 169 20.32 9.60 7.86
CA GLN A 169 20.38 10.33 6.60
C GLN A 169 19.84 9.51 5.42
N LYS A 170 20.21 8.22 5.33
CA LYS A 170 19.69 7.30 4.31
C LYS A 170 18.18 7.18 4.42
N LEU A 171 17.64 6.93 5.62
CA LEU A 171 16.20 6.80 5.82
C LEU A 171 15.44 8.11 5.58
N LYS A 172 16.04 9.27 5.92
CA LYS A 172 15.47 10.58 5.57
C LYS A 172 15.36 10.78 4.05
N ALA A 173 16.17 10.11 3.23
CA ALA A 173 16.06 10.20 1.78
C ALA A 173 14.73 9.66 1.24
N PHE A 174 14.12 8.66 1.90
CA PHE A 174 12.87 8.02 1.51
C PHE A 174 11.61 8.87 1.76
N ILE A 175 11.69 9.87 2.64
CA ILE A 175 10.57 10.75 2.96
C ILE A 175 10.65 12.06 2.17
N ALA A 176 9.47 12.57 1.78
CA ALA A 176 9.35 13.85 1.08
C ALA A 176 9.91 15.00 1.93
N PRO A 177 10.49 16.06 1.33
CA PRO A 177 11.10 17.18 2.06
C PRO A 177 10.19 17.83 3.12
N THR A 178 8.90 17.93 2.84
CA THR A 178 7.89 18.45 3.77
C THR A 178 7.68 17.56 5.00
N ALA A 179 7.84 16.25 4.86
CA ALA A 179 7.76 15.29 5.96
C ALA A 179 9.10 15.14 6.72
N ARG A 180 10.23 15.60 6.14
CA ARG A 180 11.54 15.63 6.83
C ARG A 180 11.58 16.66 7.96
N MET A 181 10.84 17.76 7.80
CA MET A 181 10.84 18.86 8.78
C MET A 181 10.14 18.47 10.10
N THR A 182 9.14 17.59 10.06
CA THR A 182 8.46 17.08 11.26
C THR A 182 9.22 15.94 11.94
N ALA A 183 9.93 15.09 11.18
CA ALA A 183 10.72 13.99 11.73
C ALA A 183 12.02 14.42 12.44
N GLY A 184 12.49 15.65 12.20
CA GLY A 184 13.66 16.24 12.87
C GLY A 184 13.33 17.19 14.03
N ALA A 185 12.05 17.46 14.28
CA ALA A 185 11.63 18.26 15.42
C ALA A 185 11.56 17.34 16.64
N GLU A 186 12.50 17.48 17.59
CA GLU A 186 12.34 16.93 18.93
C GLU A 186 10.95 17.28 19.46
N PRO A 187 10.25 16.35 20.15
CA PRO A 187 9.00 16.70 20.79
C PRO A 187 9.32 17.80 21.80
N ALA A 188 8.76 19.00 21.56
CA ALA A 188 8.82 20.09 22.51
C ALA A 188 8.24 19.56 23.83
N LYS A 189 9.13 19.42 24.83
CA LYS A 189 8.77 19.03 26.20
C LYS A 189 7.61 19.91 26.67
N ALA A 190 6.46 19.30 26.90
CA ALA A 190 5.37 19.85 27.69
C ALA A 190 5.43 19.25 29.09
#